data_AF-A0A945C7R7-F1
#
_entry.id   AF-A0A945C7R7-F1
#
_cell.length_a   1.000
_cell.length_b   1.000
_cell.length_c   1.000
_cell.angle_alpha   90.00
_cell.angle_beta   90.00
_cell.angle_gamma   90.00
#
_symmetry.space_group_name_H-M   'P 1'
#
loop_
_entity.id
_entity.type
_entity.pdbx_description
1 polymer ?
#
loop_
_entity_poly.entity_id
_entity_poly.type
_entity_poly.pdbx_seq_one_letter_code
_entity_poly.pdbx_strand_id
1 'polypeptide(L)'
;MKNKILPKFLSQFWFAPADALLRAHEAIIWSKQKLTSPILDIGCGDGQTSKLVLAKHKMIDVGVDLDPSGAEKVGIYKKSNCC
;
A
#
# COMPACT_ATOMS: atom_id res chain seq x y z
N MET A 1 18.63 -0.51 13.63
CA MET A 1 17.20 -0.13 13.74
C MET A 1 16.39 -1.39 14.03
N LYS A 2 15.89 -1.57 15.26
CA LYS A 2 14.97 -2.68 15.57
C LYS A 2 13.69 -2.51 14.75
N ASN A 3 13.27 -3.56 14.04
CA ASN A 3 12.15 -3.60 13.09
C ASN A 3 10.81 -3.14 13.70
N LYS A 4 10.56 -1.82 13.74
CA LYS A 4 9.27 -1.25 14.18
C LYS A 4 8.15 -1.41 13.14
N ILE A 5 8.42 -2.00 11.98
CA ILE A 5 7.44 -2.17 10.90
C ILE A 5 6.54 -3.39 11.13
N LEU A 6 7.08 -4.50 11.62
CA LEU A 6 6.32 -5.73 11.84
C LEU A 6 5.19 -5.54 12.86
N PRO A 7 5.40 -4.90 14.03
CA PRO A 7 4.29 -4.63 14.95
C PRO A 7 3.15 -3.81 14.34
N LYS A 8 3.44 -2.90 13.39
CA LYS A 8 2.41 -2.12 12.70
C LYS A 8 1.57 -3.00 11.77
N PHE A 9 2.23 -3.86 10.99
CA PHE A 9 1.52 -4.83 10.14
C PHE A 9 0.74 -5.83 10.99
N LEU A 10 1.30 -6.34 12.09
CA LEU A 10 0.59 -7.25 12.99
C LEU A 10 -0.62 -6.60 13.65
N SER A 11 -0.58 -5.31 14.00
CA SER A 11 -1.75 -4.62 14.54
C SER A 11 -2.87 -4.44 13.51
N GLN A 12 -2.50 -4.21 12.24
CA GLN A 12 -3.46 -3.91 11.17
C GLN A 12 -4.02 -5.17 10.51
N PHE A 13 -3.19 -6.20 10.37
CA PHE A 13 -3.52 -7.48 9.74
C PHE A 13 -3.44 -8.62 10.76
N TRP A 14 -3.90 -8.39 12.00
CA TRP A 14 -3.82 -9.35 13.10
C TRP A 14 -4.48 -10.70 12.78
N PHE A 15 -5.51 -10.67 11.92
CA PHE A 15 -6.24 -11.83 11.44
C PHE A 15 -5.48 -12.66 10.39
N ALA A 16 -4.40 -12.10 9.81
CA ALA A 16 -3.57 -12.71 8.78
C ALA A 16 -2.07 -12.52 9.11
N PRO A 17 -1.55 -13.16 10.16
CA PRO A 17 -0.19 -12.90 10.66
C PRO A 17 0.92 -13.30 9.67
N ALA A 18 0.68 -14.31 8.82
CA ALA A 18 1.62 -14.68 7.75
C ALA A 18 1.75 -13.55 6.72
N ASP A 19 0.63 -12.96 6.31
CA ASP A 19 0.61 -11.81 5.40
C ASP A 19 1.24 -10.59 6.05
N ALA A 20 0.97 -10.33 7.34
CA ALA A 20 1.60 -9.26 8.09
C ALA A 20 3.14 -9.35 8.06
N LEU A 21 3.69 -10.55 8.21
CA LEU A 21 5.12 -10.80 8.12
C LEU A 21 5.65 -10.56 6.69
N LEU A 22 4.96 -11.06 5.68
CA LEU A 22 5.33 -10.87 4.28
C LEU A 22 5.34 -9.38 3.91
N ARG A 23 4.27 -8.64 4.25
CA ARG A 23 4.15 -7.20 3.99
C ARG A 23 5.20 -6.38 4.76
N ALA A 24 5.54 -6.78 5.98
CA ALA A 24 6.63 -6.17 6.74
C ALA A 24 8.00 -6.36 6.05
N HIS A 25 8.24 -7.53 5.46
CA HIS A 25 9.46 -7.80 4.70
C HIS A 25 9.50 -6.98 3.40
N GLU A 26 8.37 -6.93 2.69
CA GLU A 26 8.18 -6.12 1.49
C GLU A 26 8.47 -4.63 1.76
N ALA A 27 7.94 -4.07 2.85
CA ALA A 27 8.22 -2.70 3.26
C ALA A 27 9.72 -2.42 3.45
N ILE A 28 10.49 -3.38 3.98
CA ILE A 28 11.94 -3.25 4.13
C ILE A 28 12.62 -3.19 2.77
N ILE A 29 12.20 -4.03 1.81
CA ILE A 29 12.74 -4.05 0.45
C ILE A 29 12.46 -2.72 -0.25
N TRP A 30 11.20 -2.28 -0.27
CA TRP A 30 10.80 -1.03 -0.90
C TRP A 30 11.45 0.19 -0.26
N SER A 31 11.69 0.17 1.06
CA SER A 31 12.37 1.26 1.77
C SER A 31 13.82 1.50 1.33
N LYS A 32 14.41 0.55 0.58
CA LYS A 32 15.77 0.65 0.01
C LYS A 32 15.77 1.12 -1.44
N GLN A 33 14.61 1.12 -2.10
CA GLN A 33 14.48 1.62 -3.46
C GLN A 33 14.35 3.14 -3.44
N LYS A 34 14.54 3.78 -4.59
CA LYS A 34 14.22 5.20 -4.80
C LYS A 34 13.05 5.24 -5.78
N LEU A 35 11.90 5.75 -5.34
CA LEU A 35 10.76 6.00 -6.21
C LEU A 35 10.75 7.46 -6.62
N THR A 36 10.53 7.71 -7.91
CA THR A 36 10.34 9.04 -8.47
C THR A 36 8.92 9.13 -8.99
N SER A 37 8.22 10.21 -8.65
CA SER A 37 6.88 10.46 -9.16
C SER A 37 6.84 10.52 -10.70
N PRO A 38 5.72 10.12 -11.33
CA PRO A 38 4.49 9.63 -10.69
C PRO A 38 4.61 8.17 -10.21
N ILE A 39 4.05 7.85 -9.04
CA ILE A 39 3.98 6.50 -8.45
C ILE A 39 2.57 5.93 -8.65
N LEU A 40 2.49 4.79 -9.34
CA LEU A 40 1.26 4.02 -9.57
C LEU A 40 1.18 2.82 -8.62
N ASP A 41 0.03 2.63 -7.99
CA ASP A 41 -0.32 1.48 -7.15
C ASP A 41 -1.42 0.64 -7.81
N ILE A 42 -1.12 -0.61 -8.17
CA ILE A 42 -2.04 -1.51 -8.87
C ILE A 42 -2.59 -2.53 -7.86
N GLY A 43 -3.90 -2.65 -7.79
CA GLY A 43 -4.58 -3.41 -6.74
C GLY A 43 -4.50 -2.66 -5.40
N CYS A 44 -4.72 -1.35 -5.43
CA CYS A 44 -4.48 -0.48 -4.27
C CYS A 44 -5.45 -0.73 -3.11
N GLY A 45 -6.58 -1.39 -3.35
CA GLY A 45 -7.63 -1.64 -2.36
C GLY A 45 -8.03 -0.37 -1.62
N ASP A 46 -7.93 -0.40 -0.29
CA ASP A 46 -8.19 0.73 0.61
C ASP A 46 -6.94 1.62 0.88
N GLY A 47 -5.82 1.34 0.20
CA GLY A 47 -4.55 2.06 0.31
C GLY A 47 -3.78 1.86 1.62
N GLN A 48 -4.29 1.08 2.59
CA GLN A 48 -3.64 0.97 3.89
C GLN A 48 -2.31 0.19 3.81
N THR A 49 -2.22 -0.81 2.95
CA THR A 49 -0.97 -1.58 2.71
C THR A 49 0.10 -0.66 2.16
N SER A 50 -0.19 0.05 1.08
CA SER A 50 0.77 0.93 0.40
C SER A 50 1.24 2.07 1.30
N LYS A 51 0.36 2.59 2.16
CA LYS A 51 0.73 3.57 3.20
C LYS A 51 1.81 3.06 4.16
N LEU A 52 1.80 1.77 4.51
CA LEU A 52 2.82 1.17 5.38
C LEU A 52 4.06 0.72 4.59
N VAL A 53 3.87 0.07 3.44
CA VAL A 53 4.96 -0.44 2.58
C VAL A 53 5.83 0.69 2.06
N LEU A 54 5.20 1.79 1.63
CA LEU A 54 5.86 2.95 1.04
C LEU A 54 6.02 4.10 2.02
N ALA A 55 5.99 3.83 3.33
CA ALA A 55 6.05 4.87 4.37
C ALA A 55 7.31 5.77 4.31
N LYS A 56 8.37 5.37 3.59
CA LYS A 56 9.57 6.19 3.35
C LYS A 56 9.56 6.98 2.03
N HIS A 57 8.58 6.73 1.16
CA HIS A 57 8.43 7.37 -0.13
C HIS A 57 7.38 8.48 -0.06
N LYS A 58 7.34 9.34 -1.08
CA LYS A 58 6.20 10.25 -1.29
C LYS A 58 4.92 9.43 -1.45
N MET A 59 3.77 10.05 -1.17
CA MET A 59 2.46 9.42 -1.37
C MET A 59 2.31 8.89 -2.80
N ILE A 60 1.56 7.78 -2.93
CA ILE A 60 1.07 7.27 -4.21
C ILE A 60 0.39 8.41 -4.98
N ASP A 61 0.77 8.61 -6.23
CA ASP A 61 0.19 9.64 -7.10
C ASP A 61 -1.12 9.12 -7.76
N VAL A 62 -1.16 7.82 -8.10
CA VAL A 62 -2.32 7.16 -8.71
C VAL A 62 -2.50 5.76 -8.12
N GLY A 63 -3.70 5.43 -7.67
CA GLY A 63 -4.10 4.07 -7.30
C GLY A 63 -5.16 3.53 -8.25
N VAL A 64 -5.07 2.26 -8.64
CA VAL A 64 -6.04 1.58 -9.49
C VAL A 64 -6.44 0.26 -8.83
N ASP A 65 -7.75 0.03 -8.72
CA ASP A 65 -8.32 -1.25 -8.28
C ASP A 65 -9.58 -1.56 -9.11
N LEU A 66 -9.91 -2.83 -9.23
CA LEU A 66 -11.16 -3.27 -9.86
C LEU A 66 -12.35 -3.13 -8.91
N ASP A 67 -12.11 -3.20 -7.60
CA ASP A 67 -13.13 -2.95 -6.59
C ASP A 67 -13.17 -1.47 -6.19
N PRO A 68 -14.27 -0.74 -6.46
CA PRO A 68 -14.39 0.66 -6.08
C PRO A 68 -14.53 0.86 -4.56
N SER A 69 -14.82 -0.18 -3.77
CA SER A 69 -15.18 -0.05 -2.34
C SER A 69 -14.08 0.56 -1.46
N GLY A 70 -12.81 0.34 -1.79
CA GLY A 70 -11.66 0.93 -1.09
C GLY A 70 -11.33 2.37 -1.52
N ALA A 71 -11.89 2.78 -2.64
CA ALA A 71 -11.47 3.90 -3.47
C ALA A 71 -12.35 5.16 -3.26
N GLU A 72 -13.60 4.96 -2.86
CA GLU A 72 -14.61 6.01 -2.68
C GLU A 72 -14.27 7.07 -1.63
N LYS A 73 -13.37 6.77 -0.68
CA LYS A 73 -13.09 7.63 0.48
C LYS A 73 -11.97 8.65 0.28
N VAL A 74 -11.20 8.55 -0.80
CA VAL A 74 -9.91 9.27 -0.95
C VAL A 74 -9.83 10.20 -2.16
N GLY A 75 -10.93 10.34 -2.92
CA GLY A 75 -11.01 11.25 -4.07
C GLY A 75 -10.30 10.71 -5.30
N ILE A 76 -10.97 9.81 -6.04
CA ILE A 76 -10.42 9.20 -7.26
C ILE A 76 -10.89 9.93 -8.52
N TYR A 77 -9.94 10.14 -9.43
CA TYR A 77 -10.19 10.51 -10.82
C TYR A 77 -10.53 9.26 -11.66
N LYS A 78 -11.81 9.19 -12.07
CA LYS A 78 -12.38 8.51 -13.26
C LYS A 78 -12.30 6.98 -13.34
N LYS A 79 -13.49 6.36 -13.27
CA LYS A 79 -13.78 4.99 -13.73
C LYS A 79 -13.39 4.86 -15.21
N SER A 80 -12.43 4.00 -15.55
CA SER A 80 -12.15 3.63 -16.95
C SER A 80 -13.10 2.51 -17.35
N ASN A 81 -14.02 2.80 -18.28
CA ASN A 81 -14.92 1.81 -18.88
C ASN A 81 -14.17 0.93 -19.89
N CYS A 82 -13.14 0.21 -19.44
CA CYS A 82 -12.51 -0.81 -20.26
C CYS A 82 -13.05 -2.18 -19.84
N CYS A 83 -13.78 -2.77 -20.80
CA CYS A 83 -14.55 -4.03 -20.76
C CYS A 83 -16.01 -3.87 -20.30
#